data_AF-A0A5S5CES2-F1
#
_entry.id   AF-A0A5S5CES2-F1
#
_cell.length_a   1.000
_cell.length_b   1.000
_cell.length_c   1.000
_cell.angle_alpha   90.00
_cell.angle_beta   90.00
_cell.angle_gamma   90.00
#
_symmetry.space_group_name_H-M   'P 1'
#
loop_
_entity.id
_entity.type
_entity.pdbx_description
1 polymer ?
#
loop_
_entity_poly.entity_id
_entity_poly.type
_entity_poly.pdbx_seq_one_letter_code
_entity_poly.pdbx_strand_id
1 'polypeptide(L)'
;MDSVKKIVYSKKIEKHVTYAPTLGSAIQYTNVGMLEEWIQCYLLLTRKAAPTLDALTKDEYLYFGVVKFPLRLIQPNGVDSGGSLSNGTAEHLADSPPMLVRYEEGKFHCIEQLDLLAELKQRKVNTFPTIIVMKRNDDYKRFMKYYGTIFHYVDHV
;
A
#
# COMPACT_ATOMS: atom_id res chain seq x y z
N MET A 1 43.30 -19.75 -14.85
CA MET A 1 42.37 -18.63 -14.60
C MET A 1 40.96 -19.22 -14.58
N ASP A 2 40.47 -19.55 -13.38
CA ASP A 2 39.14 -20.14 -13.21
C ASP A 2 38.08 -19.03 -13.26
N SER A 3 37.24 -19.09 -14.29
CA SER A 3 36.12 -18.16 -14.47
C SER A 3 34.94 -18.63 -13.62
N VAL A 4 34.68 -17.91 -12.52
CA VAL A 4 33.47 -18.11 -11.72
C VAL A 4 32.27 -17.68 -12.55
N LYS A 5 31.49 -18.66 -13.03
CA LYS A 5 30.21 -18.41 -13.70
C LYS A 5 29.19 -17.98 -12.65
N LYS A 6 28.89 -16.69 -12.60
CA LYS A 6 27.79 -16.13 -11.80
C LYS A 6 26.48 -16.69 -12.35
N ILE A 7 25.86 -17.63 -11.63
CA ILE A 7 24.53 -18.14 -11.97
C ILE A 7 23.53 -17.06 -11.56
N VAL A 8 23.03 -16.32 -12.54
CA VAL A 8 21.91 -15.38 -12.34
C VAL A 8 20.62 -16.18 -12.52
N TYR A 9 19.94 -16.47 -11.42
CA TYR A 9 18.61 -17.04 -11.45
C TYR A 9 17.61 -15.95 -11.84
N SER A 10 17.46 -15.69 -13.14
CA SER A 10 16.38 -14.87 -13.67
C SER A 10 15.08 -15.68 -13.56
N LYS A 11 14.30 -15.47 -12.51
CA LYS A 11 12.93 -16.02 -12.43
C LYS A 11 12.15 -15.41 -13.60
N LYS A 12 11.84 -16.19 -14.64
CA LYS A 12 11.01 -15.74 -15.76
C LYS A 12 9.65 -15.31 -15.22
N ILE A 13 9.36 -14.02 -15.23
CA ILE A 13 8.02 -13.49 -14.99
C ILE A 13 7.25 -13.72 -16.29
N GLU A 14 6.59 -14.87 -16.43
CA GLU A 14 5.84 -15.23 -17.65
C GLU A 14 4.50 -14.48 -17.76
N LYS A 15 4.02 -13.88 -16.67
CA LYS A 15 2.76 -13.15 -16.63
C LYS A 15 3.00 -11.67 -16.89
N HIS A 16 2.49 -11.17 -18.01
CA HIS A 16 2.34 -9.74 -18.24
C HIS A 16 1.25 -9.25 -17.29
N VAL A 17 1.61 -8.44 -16.30
CA VAL A 17 0.65 -7.81 -15.40
C VAL A 17 0.38 -6.40 -15.91
N THR A 18 -0.89 -6.06 -16.12
CA THR A 18 -1.28 -4.72 -16.57
C THR A 18 -1.61 -3.86 -15.37
N TYR A 19 -0.97 -2.69 -15.30
CA TYR A 19 -1.26 -1.72 -14.28
C TYR A 19 -2.69 -1.18 -14.41
N ALA A 20 -3.42 -1.22 -13.31
CA ALA A 20 -4.65 -0.45 -13.09
C ALA A 20 -4.67 0.04 -11.63
N PRO A 21 -5.27 1.21 -11.35
CA PRO A 21 -5.41 1.72 -9.98
C PRO A 21 -6.56 1.01 -9.24
N THR A 22 -6.53 -0.32 -9.18
CA THR A 22 -7.56 -1.15 -8.57
C THR A 22 -6.96 -2.16 -7.61
N LEU A 23 -7.77 -2.66 -6.68
CA LEU A 23 -7.38 -3.71 -5.76
C LEU A 23 -6.86 -4.97 -6.48
N GLY A 24 -7.58 -5.42 -7.51
CA GLY A 24 -7.21 -6.61 -8.27
C GLY A 24 -5.83 -6.50 -8.92
N SER A 25 -5.50 -5.33 -9.48
CA SER A 25 -4.16 -5.10 -10.05
C SER A 25 -3.09 -5.13 -8.96
N ALA A 26 -3.31 -4.47 -7.81
CA ALA A 26 -2.36 -4.48 -6.69
C ALA A 26 -2.07 -5.91 -6.18
N ILE A 27 -3.10 -6.76 -6.09
CA ILE A 27 -2.97 -8.16 -5.69
C ILE A 27 -2.20 -8.95 -6.73
N GLN A 28 -2.46 -8.75 -8.03
CA GLN A 28 -1.71 -9.42 -9.09
C GLN A 28 -0.21 -9.08 -9.05
N TYR A 29 0.13 -7.80 -8.85
CA TYR A 29 1.51 -7.36 -8.68
C TYR A 29 2.13 -7.93 -7.40
N THR A 30 1.38 -7.97 -6.28
CA THR A 30 1.84 -8.61 -5.03
C THR A 30 2.19 -10.08 -5.24
N ASN A 31 1.32 -10.82 -5.92
CA ASN A 31 1.46 -12.27 -6.14
C ASN A 31 2.67 -12.64 -7.03
N VAL A 32 3.14 -11.72 -7.88
CA VAL A 32 4.35 -11.91 -8.69
C VAL A 32 5.60 -11.29 -8.06
N GLY A 33 5.48 -10.67 -6.89
CA GLY A 33 6.59 -10.02 -6.18
C GLY A 33 6.98 -8.65 -6.72
N MET A 34 6.06 -7.96 -7.41
CA MET A 34 6.26 -6.64 -8.02
C MET A 34 5.41 -5.55 -7.35
N LEU A 35 5.17 -5.66 -6.04
CA LEU A 35 4.32 -4.71 -5.32
C LEU A 35 4.88 -3.28 -5.38
N GLU A 36 6.21 -3.14 -5.33
CA GLU A 36 6.87 -1.86 -5.40
C GLU A 36 6.57 -1.13 -6.71
N GLU A 37 6.65 -1.83 -7.85
CA GLU A 37 6.35 -1.29 -9.16
C GLU A 37 4.89 -0.82 -9.25
N TRP A 38 3.95 -1.56 -8.64
CA TRP A 38 2.55 -1.13 -8.59
C TRP A 38 2.40 0.20 -7.83
N ILE A 39 3.08 0.35 -6.69
CA ILE A 39 3.05 1.59 -5.88
C ILE A 39 3.66 2.74 -6.68
N GLN A 40 4.78 2.51 -7.37
CA GLN A 40 5.42 3.52 -8.21
C GLN A 40 4.48 3.98 -9.34
N CYS A 41 3.85 3.05 -10.06
CA CYS A 41 2.84 3.37 -11.07
C CYS A 41 1.64 4.12 -10.47
N TYR A 42 1.16 3.71 -9.30
CA TYR A 42 0.05 4.36 -8.62
C TYR A 42 0.35 5.82 -8.25
N LEU A 43 1.51 6.07 -7.65
CA LEU A 43 1.92 7.41 -7.26
C LEU A 43 2.18 8.31 -8.47
N LEU A 44 2.84 7.77 -9.51
CA LEU A 44 3.21 8.53 -10.70
C LEU A 44 2.01 8.81 -11.62
N LEU A 45 1.27 7.77 -11.97
CA LEU A 45 0.27 7.82 -13.04
C LEU A 45 -1.12 8.21 -12.53
N THR A 46 -1.49 7.77 -11.32
CA THR A 46 -2.84 7.98 -10.78
C THR A 46 -2.91 9.12 -9.78
N ARG A 47 -2.04 9.15 -8.77
CA ARG A 47 -2.01 10.25 -7.79
C ARG A 47 -1.27 11.48 -8.29
N LYS A 48 -0.39 11.34 -9.28
CA LYS A 48 0.51 12.42 -9.74
C LYS A 48 1.33 13.03 -8.59
N ALA A 49 1.67 12.21 -7.60
CA ALA A 49 2.37 12.58 -6.38
C ALA A 49 3.88 12.36 -6.52
N ALA A 50 4.49 13.03 -7.50
CA ALA A 50 5.93 12.90 -7.79
C ALA A 50 6.84 13.18 -6.57
N PRO A 51 6.56 14.18 -5.70
CA PRO A 51 7.39 14.42 -4.51
C PRO A 51 7.38 13.23 -3.53
N THR A 52 6.23 12.60 -3.35
CA THR A 52 6.07 11.44 -2.47
C THR A 52 6.77 10.21 -3.03
N LEU A 53 6.68 10.00 -4.35
CA LEU A 53 7.43 8.95 -5.03
C LEU A 53 8.94 9.16 -4.91
N ASP A 54 9.42 10.39 -5.10
CA ASP A 54 10.84 10.72 -4.97
C ASP A 54 11.35 10.45 -3.53
N ALA A 55 10.56 10.81 -2.51
CA ALA A 55 10.87 10.48 -1.12
C ALA A 55 10.93 8.96 -0.86
N LEU A 56 10.00 8.19 -1.44
CA LEU A 56 9.99 6.73 -1.32
C LEU A 56 11.12 6.04 -2.08
N THR A 57 11.61 6.65 -3.16
CA THR A 57 12.70 6.08 -3.98
C THR A 57 14.06 6.37 -3.37
N LYS A 58 14.21 7.51 -2.69
CA LYS A 58 15.47 7.94 -2.06
C LYS A 58 15.80 7.18 -0.79
N ASP A 59 14.78 6.87 0.00
CA ASP A 59 14.94 6.08 1.21
C ASP A 59 14.69 4.59 0.92
N GLU A 60 15.40 3.70 1.62
CA GLU A 60 15.12 2.26 1.53
C GLU A 60 13.84 1.93 2.31
N TYR A 61 12.70 1.91 1.60
CA TYR A 61 11.43 1.45 2.16
C TYR A 61 11.21 -0.04 1.96
N LEU A 62 10.50 -0.65 2.91
CA LEU A 62 9.99 -2.01 2.85
C LEU A 62 8.47 -1.97 2.72
N TYR A 63 7.95 -2.82 1.85
CA TYR A 63 6.53 -2.91 1.56
C TYR A 63 5.96 -4.20 2.16
N PHE A 64 4.90 -4.06 2.93
CA PHE A 64 4.06 -5.17 3.35
C PHE A 64 2.87 -5.26 2.40
N GLY A 65 2.53 -6.47 1.97
CA GLY A 65 1.49 -6.77 0.99
C GLY A 65 0.13 -6.14 1.25
N VAL A 66 -0.79 -6.34 0.31
CA VAL A 66 -2.18 -5.88 0.45
C VAL A 66 -2.84 -6.65 1.59
N VAL A 67 -3.28 -5.94 2.63
CA VAL A 67 -3.92 -6.52 3.82
C VAL A 67 -5.25 -5.88 4.13
N LYS A 68 -6.12 -6.62 4.81
CA LYS A 68 -7.33 -6.07 5.41
C LYS A 68 -6.99 -5.28 6.68
N PHE A 69 -6.86 -3.97 6.54
CA PHE A 69 -6.31 -3.11 7.59
C PHE A 69 -7.41 -2.40 8.40
N PRO A 70 -7.40 -2.45 9.76
CA PRO A 70 -8.34 -1.72 10.59
C PRO A 70 -8.09 -0.20 10.54
N LEU A 71 -9.06 0.56 10.03
CA LEU A 71 -8.92 2.01 9.83
C LEU A 71 -8.75 2.79 11.14
N ARG A 72 -9.19 2.23 12.27
CA ARG A 72 -9.00 2.78 13.62
C ARG A 72 -7.53 2.91 14.05
N LEU A 73 -6.62 2.15 13.42
CA LEU A 73 -5.18 2.21 13.74
C LEU A 73 -4.49 3.39 13.07
N ILE A 74 -5.12 3.99 12.05
CA ILE A 74 -4.57 5.17 11.36
C ILE A 74 -4.76 6.39 12.25
N GLN A 75 -3.65 7.04 12.55
CA GLN A 75 -3.65 8.27 13.32
C GLN A 75 -4.54 9.32 12.65
N PRO A 76 -5.34 10.07 13.41
CA PRO A 76 -5.97 11.27 12.90
C PRO A 76 -4.84 12.25 12.57
N ASN A 77 -4.48 12.35 11.29
CA ASN A 77 -3.90 13.59 10.79
C ASN A 77 -4.93 14.65 11.14
N GLY A 78 -4.55 15.73 11.84
CA GLY A 78 -5.43 16.74 12.46
C GLY A 78 -6.29 17.56 11.48
N VAL A 79 -6.87 16.90 10.49
CA VAL A 79 -7.78 17.39 9.49
C VAL A 79 -9.18 17.04 9.97
N ASP A 80 -9.72 17.93 10.80
CA ASP A 80 -11.16 18.06 11.00
C ASP A 80 -11.76 18.64 9.71
N SER A 81 -11.86 17.84 8.65
CA SER A 81 -12.58 18.28 7.44
C SER A 81 -14.06 17.94 7.58
N GLY A 82 -14.78 18.86 8.22
CA GLY A 82 -16.19 19.07 7.93
C GLY A 82 -16.33 19.61 6.50
N GLY A 83 -16.72 18.75 5.57
CA GLY A 83 -17.02 19.11 4.18
C GLY A 83 -18.13 18.21 3.65
N SER A 84 -19.21 18.83 3.16
CA SER A 84 -20.45 18.16 2.72
C SER A 84 -20.33 17.61 1.29
N LEU A 85 -21.19 16.62 0.99
CA LEU A 85 -21.56 16.02 -0.34
C LEU A 85 -20.54 14.99 -0.88
N SER A 86 -20.90 13.82 -1.42
CA SER A 86 -22.09 13.40 -2.19
C SER A 86 -22.31 11.87 -2.06
N ASN A 87 -23.56 11.42 -2.28
CA ASN A 87 -23.94 10.01 -2.27
C ASN A 87 -23.30 9.25 -3.44
N GLY A 88 -22.12 8.66 -3.22
CA GLY A 88 -21.49 7.70 -4.13
C GLY A 88 -21.70 6.26 -3.64
N THR A 89 -22.44 5.47 -4.40
CA THR A 89 -22.87 4.08 -4.17
C THR A 89 -21.78 3.17 -3.59
N ALA A 90 -22.13 2.35 -2.58
CA ALA A 90 -21.22 1.44 -1.87
C ALA A 90 -20.51 0.39 -2.77
N GLU A 91 -21.00 0.17 -3.99
CA GLU A 91 -20.44 -0.77 -4.97
C GLU A 91 -19.07 -0.31 -5.52
N HIS A 92 -18.73 0.98 -5.45
CA HIS A 92 -17.47 1.52 -6.00
C HIS A 92 -16.23 1.25 -5.13
N LEU A 93 -16.40 0.81 -3.88
CA LEU A 93 -15.28 0.62 -2.94
C LEU A 93 -14.53 -0.70 -3.14
N ALA A 94 -15.17 -1.71 -3.73
CA ALA A 94 -14.55 -3.02 -3.95
C ALA A 94 -13.40 -2.96 -4.98
N ASP A 95 -13.57 -2.14 -6.01
CA ASP A 95 -12.56 -1.93 -7.07
C ASP A 95 -11.60 -0.76 -6.78
N SER A 96 -11.79 -0.06 -5.65
CA SER A 96 -10.92 1.05 -5.28
C SER A 96 -9.47 0.57 -5.04
N PRO A 97 -8.47 1.40 -5.36
CA PRO A 97 -7.08 1.04 -5.09
C PRO A 97 -6.86 0.88 -3.58
N PRO A 98 -5.95 -0.03 -3.15
CA PRO A 98 -5.59 -0.14 -1.75
C PRO A 98 -5.03 1.19 -1.21
N MET A 99 -5.25 1.43 0.07
CA MET A 99 -4.68 2.59 0.77
C MET A 99 -3.18 2.40 1.00
N LEU A 100 -2.39 3.45 0.82
CA LEU A 100 -0.98 3.47 1.20
C LEU A 100 -0.86 4.07 2.59
N VAL A 101 -0.37 3.26 3.52
CA VAL A 101 -0.17 3.65 4.92
C VAL A 101 1.30 3.52 5.27
N ARG A 102 1.90 4.58 5.77
CA ARG A 102 3.25 4.55 6.35
C ARG A 102 3.18 4.13 7.81
N TYR A 103 4.04 3.20 8.20
CA TYR A 103 4.28 2.86 9.60
C TYR A 103 5.64 3.40 10.03
N GLU A 104 5.61 4.27 11.04
CA GLU A 104 6.77 5.00 11.54
C GLU A 104 6.62 5.20 13.05
N GLU A 105 7.66 4.91 13.82
CA GLU A 105 7.71 5.10 15.27
C GLU A 105 6.57 4.43 16.06
N GLY A 106 5.98 3.35 15.52
CA GLY A 106 4.86 2.65 16.17
C GLY A 106 3.48 3.17 15.80
N LYS A 107 3.38 4.12 14.87
CA LYS A 107 2.12 4.74 14.45
C LYS A 107 1.90 4.54 12.95
N PHE A 108 0.62 4.50 12.56
CA PHE A 108 0.20 4.36 11.18
C PHE A 108 -0.34 5.69 10.65
N HIS A 109 0.16 6.13 9.51
CA HIS A 109 -0.17 7.39 8.88
C HIS A 109 -0.60 7.17 7.43
N CYS A 110 -1.74 7.73 7.02
CA CYS A 110 -2.11 7.75 5.61
C CYS A 110 -1.16 8.67 4.84
N ILE A 111 -0.66 8.23 3.68
CA ILE A 111 0.31 8.99 2.89
C ILE A 111 -0.41 10.04 2.03
N GLU A 112 -1.16 9.61 1.01
CA GLU A 112 -1.77 10.51 0.01
C GLU A 112 -3.31 10.49 0.00
N GLN A 113 -3.94 9.49 0.62
CA GLN A 113 -5.36 9.16 0.42
C GLN A 113 -6.24 9.68 1.57
N LEU A 114 -6.06 10.94 1.97
CA LEU A 114 -6.78 11.53 3.12
C LEU A 114 -8.27 11.68 2.86
N ASP A 115 -8.67 12.09 1.66
CA ASP A 115 -10.09 12.25 1.29
C ASP A 115 -10.82 10.90 1.36
N LEU A 116 -10.21 9.85 0.80
CA LEU A 116 -10.72 8.48 0.87
C LEU A 116 -10.82 8.00 2.33
N LEU A 117 -9.81 8.28 3.15
CA LEU A 117 -9.83 7.92 4.57
C LEU A 117 -10.98 8.63 5.31
N ALA A 118 -11.20 9.91 5.04
CA ALA A 118 -12.29 10.68 5.64
C ALA A 118 -13.65 10.10 5.24
N GLU A 119 -13.83 9.79 3.96
CA GLU A 119 -15.04 9.16 3.45
C GLU A 119 -15.30 7.78 4.09
N LEU A 120 -14.27 6.93 4.16
CA LEU A 120 -14.38 5.61 4.78
C LEU A 120 -14.72 5.71 6.28
N LYS A 121 -14.13 6.67 7.00
CA LYS A 121 -14.46 6.94 8.41
C LYS A 121 -15.89 7.44 8.58
N GLN A 122 -16.34 8.34 7.72
CA GLN A 122 -17.73 8.85 7.73
C GLN A 122 -18.73 7.71 7.49
N ARG A 123 -18.41 6.80 6.57
CA ARG A 123 -19.21 5.58 6.29
C ARG A 123 -19.09 4.50 7.37
N LYS A 124 -18.32 4.74 8.45
CA LYS A 124 -18.07 3.79 9.54
C LYS A 124 -17.51 2.44 9.04
N VAL A 125 -16.68 2.48 7.99
CA VAL A 125 -15.98 1.29 7.51
C VAL A 125 -14.92 0.90 8.53
N ASN A 126 -14.95 -0.36 8.99
CA ASN A 126 -14.02 -0.84 10.01
C ASN A 126 -12.63 -1.17 9.45
N THR A 127 -12.60 -1.75 8.25
CA THR A 127 -11.38 -2.25 7.62
C THR A 127 -11.36 -1.93 6.14
N PHE A 128 -10.17 -1.67 5.58
CA PHE A 128 -10.01 -1.41 4.15
C PHE A 128 -8.73 -2.07 3.62
N PRO A 129 -8.68 -2.50 2.35
CA PRO A 129 -7.45 -3.00 1.73
C PRO A 129 -6.34 -1.94 1.77
N THR A 130 -5.16 -2.31 2.26
CA THR A 130 -4.06 -1.37 2.52
C THR A 130 -2.72 -2.03 2.26
N ILE A 131 -1.79 -1.28 1.69
CA ILE A 131 -0.37 -1.60 1.58
C ILE A 131 0.37 -0.80 2.65
N ILE A 132 1.21 -1.48 3.43
CA ILE A 132 1.94 -0.83 4.53
C ILE A 132 3.37 -0.58 4.07
N VAL A 133 3.82 0.67 4.22
CA VAL A 133 5.13 1.16 3.82
C VAL A 133 5.93 1.47 5.09
N MET A 134 7.15 0.96 5.21
CA MET A 134 7.98 1.09 6.41
C MET A 134 9.39 1.52 6.05
N LYS A 135 9.99 2.44 6.81
CA LYS A 135 11.41 2.73 6.66
C LYS A 135 12.25 1.54 7.18
N ARG A 136 13.39 1.27 6.56
CA ARG A 136 14.22 0.09 6.92
C ARG A 136 14.68 0.12 8.38
N ASN A 137 14.93 -1.09 8.90
CA ASN A 137 15.56 -1.43 10.18
C ASN A 137 14.62 -1.48 11.39
N ASP A 138 14.43 -0.37 12.09
CA ASP A 138 13.79 -0.41 13.42
C ASP A 138 12.26 -0.48 13.32
N ASP A 139 11.67 0.24 12.37
CA ASP A 139 10.22 0.19 12.13
C ASP A 139 9.80 -1.18 11.62
N TYR A 140 10.54 -1.79 10.70
CA TYR A 140 10.25 -3.15 10.24
C TYR A 140 10.31 -4.19 11.37
N LYS A 141 11.38 -4.17 12.18
CA LYS A 141 11.50 -5.10 13.33
C LYS A 141 10.36 -4.91 14.32
N ARG A 142 10.03 -3.65 14.63
CA ARG A 142 8.93 -3.30 15.53
C ARG A 142 7.60 -3.76 14.95
N PHE A 143 7.36 -3.50 13.67
CA PHE A 143 6.17 -3.92 12.96
C PHE A 143 6.01 -5.44 13.01
N MET A 144 7.05 -6.19 12.65
CA MET A 144 6.99 -7.66 12.68
C MET A 144 6.76 -8.21 14.08
N LYS A 145 7.35 -7.60 15.11
CA LYS A 145 7.15 -7.99 16.52
C LYS A 145 5.69 -7.85 16.96
N TYR A 146 5.02 -6.76 16.59
CA TYR A 146 3.68 -6.47 17.10
C TYR A 146 2.55 -6.86 16.15
N TYR A 147 2.80 -6.86 14.84
CA TYR A 147 1.76 -6.95 13.82
C TYR A 147 2.02 -8.02 12.74
N GLY A 148 3.21 -8.64 12.72
CA GLY A 148 3.62 -9.54 11.63
C GLY A 148 2.69 -10.72 11.37
N THR A 149 1.91 -11.14 12.37
CA THR A 149 0.92 -12.24 12.26
C THR A 149 -0.53 -11.77 12.41
N ILE A 150 -0.76 -10.48 12.64
CA ILE A 150 -2.10 -9.94 12.94
C ILE A 150 -2.87 -9.64 11.66
N PHE A 151 -2.19 -9.13 10.64
CA PHE A 151 -2.85 -8.72 9.41
C PHE A 151 -3.07 -9.89 8.47
N HIS A 152 -4.30 -9.99 7.96
CA HIS A 152 -4.67 -10.96 6.95
C HIS A 152 -4.42 -10.37 5.56
N TYR A 153 -3.65 -11.08 4.76
CA TYR A 153 -3.43 -10.73 3.36
C TYR A 153 -4.71 -10.90 2.54
N VAL A 154 -4.82 -10.08 1.49
CA VAL A 154 -5.86 -10.18 0.48
C VAL A 154 -5.22 -10.82 -0.75
N ASP A 155 -5.45 -12.12 -0.93
CA ASP A 155 -4.70 -12.92 -1.92
C ASP A 155 -5.50 -13.13 -3.22
N HIS A 156 -6.79 -12.81 -3.18
CA HIS A 156 -7.78 -12.98 -4.24
C HIS A 156 -8.85 -11.90 -4.13
N VAL A 157 -9.42 -11.51 -5.29
CA VAL A 157 -10.61 -10.65 -5.42
C VAL A 157 -11.79 -11.53 -5.81
#